data_AF-A0A0A1YYZ0-F1
#
_entry.id   AF-A0A0A1YYZ0-F1
#
_cell.length_a   1.000
_cell.length_b   1.000
_cell.length_c   1.000
_cell.angle_alpha   90.00
_cell.angle_beta   90.00
_cell.angle_gamma   90.00
#
_symmetry.space_group_name_H-M   'P 1'
#
loop_
_entity.id
_entity.type
_entity.pdbx_description
1 polymer ?
#
loop_
_entity_poly.entity_id
_entity_poly.type
_entity_poly.pdbx_seq_one_letter_code
_entity_poly.pdbx_strand_id
1 'polypeptide(L)'
;MHSTQLIVIAVGMLLGFAALVFFIRKALVRALNRSYQRGVDNGRTFQLWKVETLNLDLHQAEITHQTEIAKLNETISTFQVRLGAPVTISDHQLLEEVAITLDLALKTWRPLKGSQPVQVRTSAQILNLKNLSNRILTQVEPVPVKSLEDAA
;
A
#
# COMPACT_ATOMS: atom_id res chain seq x y z
N MET A 1 64.99 36.95 56.71
CA MET A 1 65.20 36.34 55.37
C MET A 1 64.26 35.15 55.08
N HIS A 2 63.25 34.84 55.91
CA HIS A 2 62.31 33.73 55.65
C HIS A 2 61.16 34.07 54.68
N SER A 3 60.71 35.33 54.62
CA SER A 3 59.55 35.73 53.80
C SER A 3 59.80 35.62 52.30
N THR A 4 61.04 35.87 51.83
CA THR A 4 61.40 35.78 50.40
C THR A 4 61.37 34.36 49.86
N GLN A 5 61.76 33.36 50.65
CA GLN A 5 61.71 31.95 50.23
C GLN A 5 60.26 31.45 50.10
N LEU A 6 59.39 31.85 51.03
CA LEU A 6 57.96 31.51 50.99
C LEU A 6 57.25 32.13 49.78
N ILE A 7 57.61 33.36 49.39
CA ILE A 7 57.04 34.02 48.20
C ILE A 7 57.44 33.26 46.93
N VAL A 8 58.70 32.84 46.80
CA VAL A 8 59.15 32.10 45.60
C VAL A 8 58.44 30.75 45.46
N ILE A 9 58.27 30.03 46.56
CA ILE A 9 57.54 28.74 46.57
C ILE A 9 56.06 28.96 46.21
N ALA A 10 55.42 30.00 46.76
CA ALA A 10 54.04 30.33 46.47
C ALA A 10 53.83 30.70 44.99
N VAL A 11 54.74 31.46 44.39
CA VAL A 11 54.69 31.83 42.97
C VAL A 11 54.90 30.59 42.09
N GLY A 12 55.85 29.71 42.43
CA GLY A 12 56.07 28.46 41.72
C GLY A 12 54.85 27.54 41.76
N MET A 13 54.17 27.46 42.92
CA MET A 13 52.96 26.66 43.09
C MET A 13 51.79 27.22 42.27
N LEU A 14 51.62 28.54 42.23
CA LEU A 14 50.60 29.21 41.40
C LEU A 14 50.82 28.96 39.91
N LEU A 15 52.06 29.05 39.44
CA LEU A 15 52.43 28.77 38.05
C LEU A 15 52.18 27.30 37.69
N GLY A 16 52.58 26.37 38.56
CA GLY A 16 52.33 24.95 38.37
C GLY A 16 50.83 24.63 38.30
N PHE A 17 50.04 25.24 39.19
CA PHE A 17 48.59 25.07 39.18
C PHE A 17 47.93 25.69 37.93
N ALA A 18 48.35 26.88 37.53
CA ALA A 18 47.85 27.52 36.31
C ALA A 18 48.15 26.69 35.06
N ALA A 19 49.38 26.14 34.96
CA ALA A 19 49.75 25.24 33.88
C ALA A 19 48.89 23.97 33.88
N LEU A 20 48.69 23.34 35.04
CA LEU A 20 47.83 22.16 35.19
C LEU A 20 46.40 22.42 34.69
N VAL A 21 45.78 23.51 35.14
CA VAL A 21 44.41 23.89 34.73
C VAL A 21 44.34 24.14 33.22
N PHE A 22 45.35 24.78 32.64
CA PHE A 22 45.42 25.02 31.20
C PHE A 22 45.49 23.70 30.41
N PHE A 23 46.36 22.77 30.82
CA PHE A 23 46.47 21.46 30.17
C PHE A 23 45.18 20.64 30.28
N ILE A 24 44.52 20.64 31.45
CA ILE A 24 43.25 19.93 31.66
C ILE A 24 42.15 20.51 30.77
N ARG A 25 41.99 21.84 30.70
CA ARG A 25 41.00 22.49 29.82
C ARG A 25 41.24 22.15 28.36
N LYS A 26 42.51 22.19 27.92
CA LYS A 26 42.88 21.83 26.54
C LYS A 26 42.57 20.38 26.22
N ALA A 27 42.82 19.46 27.16
CA ALA A 27 42.49 18.05 27.01
C ALA A 27 40.98 17.79 26.97
N LEU A 28 40.21 18.43 27.86
CA LEU A 28 38.75 18.35 27.91
C LEU A 28 38.11 18.84 26.62
N VAL A 29 38.49 20.03 26.14
CA VAL A 29 37.94 20.60 24.89
C VAL A 29 38.26 19.70 23.70
N ARG A 30 39.47 19.16 23.62
CA ARG A 30 39.84 18.24 22.54
C ARG A 30 39.04 16.94 22.60
N ALA A 31 38.80 16.39 23.78
CA ALA A 31 38.00 15.18 23.95
C ALA A 31 36.52 15.41 23.59
N LEU A 32 35.94 16.51 24.08
CA LEU A 32 34.55 16.89 23.81
C LEU A 32 34.33 17.22 22.33
N ASN A 33 35.25 17.93 21.68
CA ASN A 33 35.11 18.25 20.26
C ASN A 33 35.15 16.97 19.40
N ARG A 34 36.00 16.00 19.76
CA ARG A 34 36.05 14.70 19.08
C ARG A 34 34.78 13.88 19.29
N SER A 35 34.21 13.85 20.49
CA SER A 35 32.97 13.10 20.74
C SER A 35 31.75 13.77 20.09
N TYR A 36 31.70 15.11 20.11
CA TYR A 36 30.64 15.88 19.47
C TYR A 36 30.62 15.65 17.95
N GLN A 37 31.77 15.75 17.29
CA GLN A 37 31.87 15.48 15.84
C GLN A 37 31.41 14.06 15.50
N ARG A 38 31.87 13.05 16.24
CA ARG A 38 31.41 11.66 16.05
C ARG A 38 29.90 11.52 16.24
N GLY A 39 29.31 12.20 17.22
CA GLY A 39 27.86 12.17 17.44
C GLY A 39 27.07 12.80 16.29
N VAL A 40 27.53 13.94 15.78
CA VAL A 40 26.88 14.64 14.66
C VAL A 40 27.02 13.84 13.37
N ASP A 41 28.20 13.28 13.10
CA ASP A 41 28.44 12.48 11.89
C ASP A 41 27.63 11.19 11.91
N ASN A 42 27.58 10.48 13.05
CA ASN A 42 26.75 9.29 13.21
C ASN A 42 25.25 9.61 13.06
N GLY A 43 24.81 10.77 13.55
CA GLY A 43 23.43 11.21 13.36
C GLY A 43 23.10 11.46 11.90
N ARG A 44 23.98 12.13 11.16
CA ARG A 44 23.79 12.40 9.72
C ARG A 44 23.80 11.13 8.88
N THR A 45 24.74 10.22 9.12
CA THR A 45 24.82 8.95 8.37
C THR A 45 23.61 8.06 8.65
N PHE A 46 23.13 8.03 9.90
CA PHE A 46 21.91 7.28 10.24
C PHE A 46 20.67 7.83 9.55
N GLN A 47 20.51 9.16 9.50
CA GLN A 47 19.38 9.78 8.80
C GLN A 47 19.45 9.54 7.29
N LEU A 48 20.64 9.66 6.69
CA LEU A 48 20.84 9.38 5.27
C LEU A 48 20.52 7.92 4.93
N TRP A 49 21.02 6.98 5.73
CA TRP A 49 20.72 5.56 5.58
C TRP A 49 19.21 5.30 5.65
N LYS A 50 18.51 5.90 6.63
CA LYS A 50 17.06 5.73 6.76
C LYS A 50 16.29 6.28 5.55
N VAL A 51 16.69 7.43 5.01
CA VAL A 51 16.07 7.99 3.80
C VAL A 51 16.31 7.11 2.59
N GLU A 52 17.52 6.58 2.45
CA GLU A 52 17.87 5.66 1.35
C GLU A 52 17.06 4.36 1.43
N THR A 53 16.95 3.75 2.62
CA THR A 53 16.14 2.54 2.80
C THR A 53 14.66 2.80 2.51
N LEU A 54 14.12 3.92 2.99
CA LEU A 54 12.72 4.30 2.73
C LEU A 54 12.47 4.53 1.24
N ASN A 55 13.42 5.13 0.53
CA ASN A 55 13.31 5.34 -0.91
C ASN A 55 13.35 4.01 -1.68
N LEU A 56 14.20 3.07 -1.26
CA LEU A 56 14.24 1.71 -1.82
C LEU A 56 12.92 0.97 -1.59
N ASP A 57 12.39 1.04 -0.36
CA ASP A 57 11.10 0.41 -0.02
C ASP A 57 9.95 1.03 -0.82
N LEU A 58 9.95 2.36 -1.01
CA LEU A 58 8.95 3.05 -1.83
C LEU A 58 9.01 2.61 -3.29
N HIS A 59 10.21 2.53 -3.87
CA HIS A 59 10.39 2.02 -5.23
C HIS A 59 9.94 0.56 -5.37
N GLN A 60 10.26 -0.27 -4.38
CA GLN A 60 9.85 -1.67 -4.37
C GLN A 60 8.33 -1.81 -4.27
N ALA A 61 7.67 -0.98 -3.46
CA ALA A 61 6.22 -0.93 -3.35
C ALA A 61 5.58 -0.51 -4.69
N GLU A 62 6.12 0.52 -5.34
CA GLU A 62 5.64 0.98 -6.66
C GLU A 62 5.76 -0.12 -7.71
N ILE A 63 6.92 -0.79 -7.80
CA ILE A 63 7.10 -1.91 -8.74
C ILE A 63 6.10 -3.03 -8.46
N THR A 64 5.91 -3.39 -7.18
CA THR A 64 4.97 -4.45 -6.80
C THR A 64 3.56 -4.08 -7.23
N HIS A 65 3.12 -2.87 -6.92
CA HIS A 65 1.80 -2.35 -7.30
C HIS A 65 1.59 -2.34 -8.82
N GLN A 66 2.59 -1.90 -9.59
CA GLN A 66 2.54 -1.92 -11.05
C GLN A 66 2.42 -3.35 -11.60
N THR A 67 3.13 -4.32 -11.01
CA THR A 67 3.00 -5.73 -11.42
C THR A 67 1.62 -6.32 -11.09
N GLU A 68 1.01 -5.90 -9.98
CA GLU A 68 -0.35 -6.33 -9.61
C GLU A 68 -1.39 -5.75 -10.58
N ILE A 69 -1.27 -4.47 -10.92
CA ILE A 69 -2.11 -3.83 -11.95
C ILE A 69 -1.94 -4.55 -13.29
N ALA A 70 -0.70 -4.83 -13.71
CA ALA A 70 -0.44 -5.53 -14.97
C ALA A 70 -1.09 -6.91 -15.00
N LYS A 71 -1.00 -7.70 -13.90
CA LYS A 71 -1.65 -9.01 -13.78
C LYS A 71 -3.17 -8.91 -13.81
N LEU A 72 -3.75 -7.92 -13.13
CA LEU A 72 -5.19 -7.67 -13.15
C LEU A 72 -5.66 -7.29 -14.56
N ASN A 73 -4.91 -6.42 -15.24
CA ASN A 73 -5.22 -5.99 -16.59
C ASN A 73 -5.11 -7.16 -17.60
N GLU A 74 -4.08 -8.00 -17.46
CA GLU A 74 -3.96 -9.23 -18.24
C GLU A 74 -5.17 -10.13 -17.99
N THR A 75 -5.53 -10.36 -16.73
CA THR A 75 -6.70 -11.17 -16.35
C THR A 75 -7.99 -10.61 -16.96
N ILE A 76 -8.23 -9.30 -16.84
CA ILE A 76 -9.38 -8.62 -17.45
C ILE A 76 -9.37 -8.80 -18.98
N SER A 77 -8.22 -8.63 -19.63
CA SER A 77 -8.10 -8.79 -21.08
C SER A 77 -8.39 -10.24 -21.51
N THR A 78 -7.92 -11.24 -20.75
CA THR A 78 -8.23 -12.65 -21.04
C THR A 78 -9.71 -12.95 -20.88
N PHE A 79 -10.37 -12.34 -19.89
CA PHE A 79 -11.82 -12.44 -19.73
C PHE A 79 -12.57 -11.74 -20.86
N GLN A 80 -12.14 -10.55 -21.28
CA GLN A 80 -12.72 -9.83 -22.42
C GLN A 80 -12.59 -10.63 -23.73
N VAL A 81 -11.42 -11.24 -24.00
CA VAL A 81 -11.21 -12.08 -25.19
C VAL A 81 -12.07 -13.34 -25.14
N ARG A 82 -12.24 -13.97 -23.96
CA ARG A 82 -13.10 -15.14 -23.80
C ARG A 82 -14.60 -14.83 -23.91
N LEU A 83 -15.02 -13.66 -23.45
CA LEU A 83 -16.43 -13.27 -23.40
C LEU A 83 -16.86 -12.48 -24.65
N GLY A 84 -15.92 -11.99 -25.47
CA GLY A 84 -16.20 -11.26 -26.72
C GLY A 84 -16.78 -9.85 -26.53
N ALA A 85 -17.40 -9.57 -25.38
CA ALA A 85 -17.97 -8.29 -24.98
C ALA A 85 -17.95 -8.11 -23.45
N PRO A 86 -17.88 -6.87 -22.93
CA PRO A 86 -18.10 -6.61 -21.51
C PRO A 86 -19.54 -7.01 -21.15
N VAL A 87 -19.70 -7.83 -20.11
CA VAL A 87 -21.01 -8.20 -19.56
C VAL A 87 -21.69 -6.93 -19.09
N THR A 88 -22.73 -6.52 -19.81
CA THR A 88 -23.38 -5.21 -19.67
C THR A 88 -24.73 -5.38 -18.99
N ILE A 89 -25.31 -4.29 -18.49
CA ILE A 89 -26.67 -4.28 -17.92
C ILE A 89 -27.72 -4.79 -18.94
N SER A 90 -27.47 -4.65 -20.25
CA SER A 90 -28.29 -5.26 -21.30
C SER A 90 -28.30 -6.79 -21.25
N ASP A 91 -27.19 -7.42 -20.86
CA ASP A 91 -27.11 -8.89 -20.75
C ASP A 91 -27.88 -9.40 -19.52
N HIS A 92 -27.93 -8.60 -18.45
CA HIS A 92 -28.84 -8.85 -17.32
C HIS A 92 -30.30 -8.86 -17.78
N GLN A 93 -30.73 -7.86 -18.55
CA GLN A 93 -32.10 -7.77 -19.05
C GLN A 93 -32.46 -8.98 -19.94
N LEU A 94 -31.52 -9.42 -20.79
CA LEU A 94 -31.71 -10.61 -21.62
C LEU A 94 -31.82 -11.89 -20.78
N LEU A 95 -30.99 -12.05 -19.74
CA LEU A 95 -31.05 -13.19 -18.82
C LEU A 95 -32.38 -13.24 -18.06
N GLU A 96 -32.92 -12.08 -17.67
CA GLU A 96 -34.22 -11.96 -17.02
C GLU A 96 -35.37 -12.34 -17.97
N GLU A 97 -35.34 -11.85 -19.21
CA GLU A 97 -36.33 -12.18 -20.24
C GLU A 97 -36.34 -13.69 -20.57
N VAL A 98 -35.16 -14.31 -20.67
CA VAL A 98 -35.02 -15.76 -20.85
C VAL A 98 -35.58 -16.52 -19.64
N ALA A 99 -35.33 -16.05 -18.41
CA ALA A 99 -35.87 -16.67 -17.20
C ALA A 99 -37.40 -16.59 -17.14
N ILE A 100 -38.00 -15.47 -17.57
CA ILE A 100 -39.47 -15.31 -17.68
C ILE A 100 -40.04 -16.24 -18.74
N THR A 101 -39.38 -16.34 -19.90
CA THR A 101 -39.80 -17.22 -20.99
C THR A 101 -39.74 -18.70 -20.60
N LEU A 102 -38.70 -19.11 -19.88
CA LEU A 102 -38.58 -20.46 -19.35
C LEU A 102 -39.61 -20.76 -18.25
N ASP A 103 -39.96 -19.78 -17.41
CA ASP A 103 -41.04 -19.93 -16.42
C ASP A 103 -42.40 -20.11 -17.09
N LEU A 104 -42.64 -19.38 -18.18
CA LEU A 104 -43.84 -19.56 -19.01
C LEU A 104 -43.86 -20.95 -19.66
N ALA A 105 -42.75 -21.38 -20.26
CA ALA A 105 -42.62 -22.73 -20.84
C ALA A 105 -42.87 -23.82 -19.79
N LEU A 106 -42.35 -23.65 -18.57
CA LEU A 106 -42.57 -24.58 -17.45
C LEU A 106 -44.06 -24.65 -17.07
N LYS A 107 -44.78 -23.52 -17.06
CA LYS A 107 -46.24 -23.49 -16.84
C LYS A 107 -47.00 -24.25 -17.93
N THR A 108 -46.56 -24.17 -19.18
CA THR A 108 -47.17 -24.91 -20.30
C THR A 108 -46.87 -26.41 -20.31
N TRP A 109 -45.72 -26.83 -19.78
CA TRP A 109 -45.34 -28.24 -19.69
C TRP A 109 -45.90 -28.94 -18.45
N ARG A 110 -46.21 -28.20 -17.38
CA ARG A 110 -46.84 -28.74 -16.16
C ARG A 110 -48.04 -29.67 -16.40
N PRO A 111 -48.99 -29.38 -17.32
CA PRO A 111 -50.10 -30.28 -17.63
C PRO A 111 -49.77 -31.48 -18.55
N LEU A 112 -48.59 -31.53 -19.18
CA LEU A 112 -48.19 -32.61 -20.10
C LEU A 112 -47.64 -33.83 -19.36
N LYS A 113 -48.30 -34.99 -19.46
CA LYS A 113 -47.81 -36.27 -18.95
C LYS A 113 -46.48 -36.64 -19.61
N GLY A 114 -45.46 -37.00 -18.83
CA GLY A 114 -44.13 -37.41 -19.31
C GLY A 114 -43.10 -36.27 -19.39
N SER A 115 -43.49 -35.02 -19.12
CA SER A 115 -42.58 -33.87 -19.16
C SER A 115 -41.86 -33.59 -17.82
N GLN A 116 -42.05 -34.43 -16.80
CA GLN A 116 -41.41 -34.28 -15.48
C GLN A 116 -39.88 -34.04 -15.53
N PRO A 117 -39.07 -34.80 -16.31
CA PRO A 117 -37.63 -34.57 -16.36
C PRO A 117 -37.24 -33.23 -17.00
N VAL A 118 -38.05 -32.72 -17.93
CA VAL A 118 -37.82 -31.42 -18.56
C VAL A 118 -38.20 -30.30 -17.59
N GLN A 119 -39.32 -30.43 -16.87
CA GLN A 119 -39.73 -29.48 -15.82
C GLN A 119 -38.66 -29.31 -14.73
N VAL A 120 -38.07 -30.43 -14.25
CA VAL A 120 -37.00 -30.39 -13.24
C VAL A 120 -35.77 -29.66 -13.79
N ARG A 121 -35.33 -29.98 -15.00
CA ARG A 121 -34.18 -29.31 -15.64
C ARG A 121 -34.44 -27.82 -15.86
N THR A 122 -35.61 -27.46 -16.34
CA THR A 122 -35.99 -26.06 -16.60
C THR A 122 -36.07 -25.25 -15.30
N SER A 123 -36.61 -25.83 -14.21
CA SER A 123 -36.62 -25.16 -12.90
C SER A 123 -35.20 -24.89 -12.36
N ALA A 124 -34.27 -25.84 -12.52
CA ALA A 124 -32.87 -25.65 -12.14
C ALA A 124 -32.18 -24.58 -13.01
N GLN A 125 -32.47 -24.53 -14.31
CA GLN A 125 -31.95 -23.50 -15.21
C GLN A 125 -32.47 -22.10 -14.85
N ILE A 126 -33.76 -21.96 -14.54
CA ILE A 126 -34.35 -20.68 -14.10
C ILE A 126 -33.66 -20.18 -12.83
N LEU A 127 -33.39 -21.06 -11.86
CA LEU A 127 -32.69 -20.70 -10.62
C LEU A 127 -31.27 -20.20 -10.90
N ASN A 128 -30.53 -20.92 -11.75
CA ASN A 128 -29.16 -20.55 -12.12
C ASN A 128 -29.11 -19.22 -12.87
N LEU A 129 -30.05 -18.98 -13.80
CA LEU A 129 -30.16 -17.72 -14.53
C LEU A 129 -30.47 -16.54 -13.60
N LYS A 130 -31.40 -16.69 -12.67
CA LYS A 130 -31.70 -15.66 -11.67
C LYS A 130 -30.51 -15.37 -10.75
N ASN A 131 -29.76 -16.40 -10.35
CA ASN A 131 -28.56 -16.23 -9.53
C ASN A 131 -27.46 -15.47 -10.30
N LEU A 132 -27.21 -15.84 -11.57
CA LEU A 132 -26.28 -15.13 -12.44
C LEU A 132 -26.71 -13.66 -12.66
N SER A 133 -27.99 -13.41 -12.91
CA SER A 133 -28.54 -12.05 -13.06
C SER A 133 -28.28 -11.21 -11.81
N ASN A 134 -28.61 -11.72 -10.63
CA ASN A 134 -28.34 -11.02 -9.37
C ASN A 134 -26.85 -10.76 -9.14
N ARG A 135 -25.97 -11.67 -9.54
CA ARG A 135 -24.52 -11.48 -9.42
C ARG A 135 -24.01 -10.40 -10.37
N ILE A 136 -24.55 -10.31 -11.58
CA ILE A 136 -24.23 -9.22 -12.52
C ILE A 136 -24.71 -7.89 -11.92
N LEU A 137 -25.92 -7.83 -11.37
CA LEU A 137 -26.46 -6.61 -10.75
C LEU A 137 -25.64 -6.15 -9.53
N THR A 138 -25.11 -7.07 -8.72
CA THR A 138 -24.31 -6.72 -7.53
C THR A 138 -22.85 -6.46 -7.82
N GLN A 139 -22.30 -6.97 -8.93
CA GLN A 139 -20.91 -6.76 -9.32
C GLN A 139 -20.73 -5.60 -10.31
N VAL A 140 -21.79 -5.22 -11.04
CA VAL A 140 -21.87 -4.02 -11.86
C VAL A 140 -22.40 -2.88 -10.99
N GLU A 141 -21.62 -2.42 -10.01
CA GLU A 141 -21.80 -1.07 -9.48
C GLU A 141 -21.43 -0.07 -10.61
N PRO A 142 -22.20 1.01 -10.82
CA PRO A 142 -21.94 1.95 -11.89
C PRO A 142 -20.57 2.57 -11.67
N VAL A 143 -19.71 2.49 -12.68
CA VAL A 143 -18.54 3.37 -12.78
C VAL A 143 -19.06 4.78 -12.50
N PRO A 144 -18.64 5.45 -11.40
CA PRO A 144 -18.96 6.85 -11.26
C PRO A 144 -18.34 7.50 -12.49
N VAL A 145 -19.20 8.03 -13.35
CA VAL A 145 -18.80 8.96 -14.39
C VAL A 145 -18.24 10.14 -13.61
N LYS A 146 -16.95 10.07 -13.28
CA LYS A 146 -16.19 11.20 -12.78
C LYS A 146 -16.30 12.18 -13.93
N SER A 147 -17.21 13.12 -13.71
CA SER A 147 -17.64 14.14 -14.64
C SER A 147 -16.40 14.71 -15.29
N LEU A 148 -16.42 14.67 -16.63
CA LEU A 148 -15.53 15.38 -17.52
C LEU A 148 -15.69 16.92 -17.39
N GLU A 149 -15.98 17.43 -16.18
CA GLU A 149 -16.17 18.85 -15.86
C GLU A 149 -14.94 19.50 -15.23
N ASP A 150 -13.94 18.74 -14.77
CA ASP A 150 -12.70 19.31 -14.21
C ASP A 150 -11.60 19.57 -15.27
N ALA A 151 -11.94 19.49 -16.56
CA ALA A 151 -10.98 19.65 -17.67
C ALA A 151 -11.37 20.72 -18.71
N ALA A 152 -12.19 21.71 -18.33
CA ALA A 152 -12.53 22.88 -19.15
C ALA A 152 -12.12 24.19 -18.47
#